data_AF-A0A7S1WLH8-F1
#
_entry.id   AF-A0A7S1WLH8-F1
#
_cell.length_a   1.000
_cell.length_b   1.000
_cell.length_c   1.000
_cell.angle_alpha   90.00
_cell.angle_beta   90.00
_cell.angle_gamma   90.00
#
_symmetry.space_group_name_H-M   'P 1'
#
loop_
_entity.id
_entity.type
_entity.pdbx_description
1 polymer ?
#
loop_
_entity_poly.entity_id
_entity_poly.type
_entity_poly.pdbx_seq_one_letter_code
_entity_poly.pdbx_strand_id
1 'polypeptide(L)'
;MITVARAQLRMEKVSAGLKTATEALGIFRDLKSTRGMVKSLEVVVQAHMLQDNPNSGLQAANKELTAVKTSGNQRGEVDLLEMIAQTHAMLGQPRSAMSAAMQAKDIYTAMGEKAGEGSQLQTMAEMHRALGGMTEATACAEKALRCFKEANSRWGEEQATTTLSALLVQRGQPEKAPRRGEVQRALKDLAKAIEAHKAEDVRAAEEKLNSMNELVGEGEIQGILTPILLRDPTAVEFLEELGWKFAKEGAKPSQIRMFPHKGFYLHMIMTGMNFGPQFRAVNPYRMGNPGEEGATALSASQLPETEAWQMDMGYRPGLLDSCLQCGATMAFP
;
A
#
# COMPACT_ATOMS: atom_id res chain seq x y z
N MET A 1 -23.46 15.00 -19.22
CA MET A 1 -22.12 15.65 -19.37
C MET A 1 -21.02 14.88 -18.66
N ILE A 2 -21.08 14.64 -17.34
CA ILE A 2 -20.01 13.90 -16.62
C ILE A 2 -19.69 12.54 -17.27
N THR A 3 -20.70 11.75 -17.62
CA THR A 3 -20.53 10.45 -18.31
C THR A 3 -19.83 10.61 -19.67
N VAL A 4 -20.17 11.67 -20.41
CA VAL A 4 -19.55 11.97 -21.71
C VAL A 4 -18.09 12.37 -21.51
N ALA A 5 -17.79 13.20 -20.52
CA ALA A 5 -16.43 13.59 -20.19
C ALA A 5 -15.56 12.37 -19.81
N ARG A 6 -16.08 11.45 -18.98
CA ARG A 6 -15.40 10.19 -18.64
C ARG A 6 -15.17 9.30 -19.87
N ALA A 7 -16.16 9.20 -20.76
CA ALA A 7 -16.00 8.45 -22.01
C ALA A 7 -14.93 9.08 -22.90
N GLN A 8 -14.87 10.40 -23.02
CA GLN A 8 -13.83 11.11 -23.77
C GLN A 8 -12.43 10.85 -23.19
N LEU A 9 -12.27 10.82 -21.86
CA LEU A 9 -10.99 10.46 -21.24
C LEU A 9 -10.56 9.02 -21.56
N ARG A 10 -11.51 8.07 -21.53
CA ARG A 10 -11.24 6.67 -21.92
C ARG A 10 -10.86 6.51 -23.40
N MET A 11 -11.31 7.43 -24.25
CA MET A 11 -10.96 7.48 -25.67
C MET A 11 -9.71 8.34 -25.94
N GLU A 12 -8.93 8.67 -24.92
CA GLU A 12 -7.72 9.52 -24.99
C GLU A 12 -7.97 10.94 -25.53
N LYS A 13 -9.24 11.37 -25.59
CA LYS A 13 -9.65 12.73 -25.96
C LYS A 13 -9.59 13.63 -24.72
N VAL A 14 -8.40 13.75 -24.12
CA VAL A 14 -8.20 14.36 -22.80
C VAL A 14 -8.66 15.82 -22.75
N SER A 15 -8.34 16.62 -23.78
CA SER A 15 -8.74 18.03 -23.88
C SER A 15 -10.27 18.21 -23.98
N ALA A 16 -10.94 17.36 -24.75
CA ALA A 16 -12.40 17.38 -24.88
C ALA A 16 -13.08 16.95 -23.58
N GLY A 17 -12.54 15.91 -22.92
CA GLY A 17 -12.99 15.45 -21.61
C GLY A 17 -12.87 16.55 -20.55
N LEU A 18 -11.72 17.21 -20.47
CA LEU A 18 -11.48 18.33 -19.56
C LEU A 18 -12.45 19.48 -19.80
N LYS A 19 -12.66 19.88 -21.07
CA LYS A 19 -13.62 20.93 -21.42
C LYS A 19 -15.03 20.58 -20.97
N THR A 20 -15.50 19.39 -21.33
CA THR A 20 -16.86 18.91 -20.98
C THR A 20 -17.05 18.80 -19.46
N ALA A 21 -16.03 18.36 -18.72
CA ALA A 21 -16.07 18.30 -17.26
C ALA A 21 -16.10 19.69 -16.62
N THR A 22 -15.35 20.64 -17.17
CA THR A 22 -15.31 22.03 -16.69
C THR A 22 -16.64 22.75 -16.95
N GLU A 23 -17.27 22.52 -18.10
CA GLU A 23 -18.62 23.02 -18.40
C GLU A 23 -19.65 22.43 -17.42
N ALA A 24 -19.57 21.11 -17.16
CA ALA A 24 -20.43 20.45 -16.18
C ALA A 24 -20.23 21.01 -14.76
N LEU A 25 -18.98 21.28 -14.36
CA LEU A 25 -18.66 21.92 -13.09
C LEU A 25 -19.33 23.29 -12.97
N GLY A 26 -19.26 24.12 -14.03
CA GLY A 26 -19.94 25.43 -14.08
C GLY A 26 -21.45 25.31 -13.85
N ILE A 27 -22.10 24.39 -14.58
CA ILE A 27 -23.54 24.16 -14.45
C ILE A 27 -23.91 23.69 -13.03
N PHE A 28 -23.14 22.76 -12.44
CA PHE A 28 -23.43 22.32 -11.08
C PHE A 28 -23.13 23.39 -10.02
N ARG A 29 -22.19 24.31 -10.29
CA ARG A 29 -21.96 25.49 -9.45
C ARG A 29 -23.17 26.41 -9.46
N ASP A 30 -23.73 26.69 -10.64
CA ASP A 30 -24.93 27.53 -10.79
C ASP A 30 -26.16 26.89 -10.13
N LEU A 31 -26.27 25.56 -10.22
CA LEU A 31 -27.31 24.77 -9.55
C LEU A 31 -27.05 24.56 -8.04
N LYS A 32 -25.93 25.06 -7.50
CA LYS A 32 -25.49 24.88 -6.10
C LYS A 32 -25.44 23.40 -5.67
N SER A 33 -25.15 22.50 -6.61
CA SER A 33 -25.11 21.06 -6.37
C SER A 33 -23.68 20.61 -6.09
N THR A 34 -23.28 20.57 -4.82
CA THR A 34 -21.89 20.21 -4.46
C THR A 34 -21.53 18.80 -4.88
N ARG A 35 -22.46 17.84 -4.78
CA ARG A 35 -22.25 16.48 -5.27
C ARG A 35 -21.97 16.43 -6.78
N GLY A 36 -22.66 17.28 -7.55
CA GLY A 36 -22.40 17.42 -8.99
C GLY A 36 -21.05 18.07 -9.27
N MET A 37 -20.69 19.09 -8.48
CA MET A 37 -19.39 19.77 -8.58
C MET A 37 -18.23 18.81 -8.29
N VAL A 38 -18.30 18.03 -7.21
CA VAL A 38 -17.27 17.03 -6.83
C VAL A 38 -17.07 16.01 -7.95
N LYS A 39 -18.16 15.43 -8.48
CA LYS A 39 -18.08 14.46 -9.59
C LYS A 39 -17.48 15.06 -10.87
N SER A 40 -17.73 16.34 -11.15
CA SER A 40 -17.11 17.03 -12.28
C SER A 40 -15.63 17.30 -12.01
N LEU A 41 -15.27 17.71 -10.79
CA LEU A 41 -13.89 17.94 -10.36
C LEU A 41 -13.05 16.67 -10.40
N GLU A 42 -13.58 15.52 -10.00
CA GLU A 42 -12.90 14.22 -10.16
C GLU A 42 -12.43 14.00 -11.59
N VAL A 43 -13.29 14.32 -12.57
CA VAL A 43 -12.96 14.17 -14.00
C VAL A 43 -11.98 15.25 -14.46
N VAL A 44 -12.08 16.47 -13.94
CA VAL A 44 -11.09 17.54 -14.19
C VAL A 44 -9.71 17.15 -13.66
N VAL A 45 -9.63 16.65 -12.44
CA VAL A 45 -8.40 16.14 -11.81
C VAL A 45 -7.84 14.98 -12.62
N GLN A 46 -8.66 14.00 -12.97
CA GLN A 46 -8.24 12.87 -13.79
C GLN A 46 -7.69 13.32 -15.16
N ALA A 47 -8.36 14.27 -15.81
CA ALA A 47 -7.88 14.81 -17.09
C ALA A 47 -6.52 15.52 -16.93
N HIS A 48 -6.34 16.28 -15.86
CA HIS A 48 -5.07 16.93 -15.53
C HIS A 48 -3.96 15.93 -15.18
N MET A 49 -4.28 14.81 -14.52
CA MET A 49 -3.33 13.71 -14.30
C MET A 49 -2.88 13.09 -15.63
N LEU A 50 -3.80 12.89 -16.58
CA LEU A 50 -3.48 12.38 -17.92
C LEU A 50 -2.64 13.36 -18.77
N GLN A 51 -2.62 14.64 -18.40
CA GLN A 51 -1.77 15.68 -19.01
C GLN A 51 -0.45 15.90 -18.27
N ASP A 52 -0.12 15.03 -17.29
CA ASP A 52 1.06 15.16 -16.43
C ASP A 52 1.13 16.50 -15.67
N ASN A 53 -0.04 17.07 -15.36
CA ASN A 53 -0.17 18.31 -14.60
C ASN A 53 -1.23 18.19 -13.49
N PRO A 54 -1.06 17.26 -12.52
CA PRO A 54 -2.03 17.03 -11.46
C PRO A 54 -2.26 18.25 -10.55
N ASN A 55 -1.28 19.15 -10.46
CA ASN A 55 -1.36 20.36 -9.63
C ASN A 55 -2.48 21.30 -10.08
N SER A 56 -2.74 21.42 -11.39
CA SER A 56 -3.84 22.25 -11.89
C SER A 56 -5.22 21.69 -11.49
N GLY A 57 -5.37 20.36 -11.49
CA GLY A 57 -6.59 19.71 -11.01
C GLY A 57 -6.83 19.97 -9.52
N LEU A 58 -5.80 19.77 -8.69
CA LEU A 58 -5.85 20.08 -7.26
C LEU A 58 -6.09 21.56 -6.99
N GLN A 59 -5.54 22.47 -7.80
CA GLN A 59 -5.79 23.90 -7.66
C GLN A 59 -7.27 24.23 -7.93
N ALA A 60 -7.88 23.59 -8.93
CA ALA A 60 -9.31 23.76 -9.20
C ALA A 60 -10.16 23.25 -8.02
N ALA A 61 -9.82 22.08 -7.48
CA ALA A 61 -10.50 21.51 -6.31
C ALA A 61 -10.40 22.42 -5.08
N ASN A 62 -9.21 22.95 -4.78
CA ASN A 62 -8.98 23.85 -3.63
C ASN A 62 -9.72 25.20 -3.76
N LYS A 63 -9.89 25.70 -4.99
CA LYS A 63 -10.70 26.91 -5.25
C LYS A 63 -12.17 26.65 -4.90
N GLU A 64 -12.74 25.54 -5.33
CA GLU A 64 -14.12 25.18 -4.97
C GLU A 64 -14.26 24.92 -3.47
N LEU A 65 -13.27 24.28 -2.84
CA LEU A 65 -13.27 24.05 -1.39
C LEU A 65 -13.35 25.37 -0.62
N THR A 66 -12.60 26.40 -1.04
CA THR A 66 -12.61 27.73 -0.42
C THR A 66 -13.99 28.40 -0.55
N ALA A 67 -14.62 28.30 -1.72
CA ALA A 67 -15.96 28.83 -1.94
C ALA A 67 -17.01 28.11 -1.07
N VAL A 68 -16.93 26.78 -0.99
CA VAL A 68 -17.85 25.96 -0.19
C VAL A 68 -17.68 26.22 1.31
N LYS A 69 -16.44 26.33 1.81
CA LYS A 69 -16.13 26.75 3.19
C LYS A 69 -16.78 28.09 3.53
N THR A 70 -16.64 29.08 2.64
CA THR A 70 -17.22 30.43 2.85
C THR A 70 -18.75 30.42 2.90
N SER A 71 -19.38 29.46 2.20
CA SER A 71 -20.84 29.29 2.22
C SER A 71 -21.39 28.56 3.44
N GLY A 72 -20.52 27.99 4.29
CA GLY A 72 -20.92 27.19 5.46
C GLY A 72 -21.51 25.82 5.12
N ASN A 73 -21.37 25.34 3.89
CA ASN A 73 -21.89 24.05 3.45
C ASN A 73 -20.94 22.91 3.86
N GLN A 74 -21.12 22.42 5.09
CA GLN A 74 -20.29 21.36 5.69
C GLN A 74 -20.30 20.06 4.87
N ARG A 75 -21.46 19.63 4.35
CA ARG A 75 -21.54 18.40 3.55
C ARG A 75 -20.71 18.51 2.28
N GLY A 76 -20.82 19.65 1.60
CA GLY A 76 -20.04 19.93 0.41
C GLY A 76 -18.55 20.05 0.68
N GLU A 77 -18.18 20.60 1.84
CA GLU A 77 -16.79 20.74 2.27
C GLU A 77 -16.14 19.37 2.45
N VAL A 78 -16.84 18.45 3.12
CA VAL A 78 -16.38 17.08 3.32
C VAL A 78 -16.25 16.34 2.01
N ASP A 79 -17.27 16.36 1.14
CA ASP A 79 -17.21 15.67 -0.15
C ASP A 79 -15.99 16.15 -1.00
N LEU A 80 -15.62 17.43 -0.91
CA LEU A 80 -14.42 17.96 -1.58
C LEU A 80 -13.13 17.54 -0.88
N LEU A 81 -13.08 17.57 0.45
CA LEU A 81 -11.90 17.15 1.22
C LEU A 81 -11.60 15.66 1.01
N GLU A 82 -12.61 14.80 0.94
CA GLU A 82 -12.45 13.38 0.62
C GLU A 82 -11.79 13.18 -0.74
N MET A 83 -12.31 13.87 -1.76
CA MET A 83 -11.76 13.80 -3.12
C MET A 83 -10.31 14.32 -3.17
N ILE A 84 -10.02 15.42 -2.46
CA ILE A 84 -8.66 15.98 -2.35
C ILE A 84 -7.72 15.00 -1.63
N ALA A 85 -8.17 14.38 -0.55
CA ALA A 85 -7.38 13.39 0.20
C ALA A 85 -7.02 12.19 -0.69
N GLN A 86 -8.01 11.62 -1.39
CA GLN A 86 -7.80 10.52 -2.33
C GLN A 86 -6.87 10.93 -3.48
N THR A 87 -7.03 12.13 -4.02
CA THR A 87 -6.16 12.64 -5.09
C THR A 87 -4.71 12.74 -4.62
N HIS A 88 -4.46 13.31 -3.43
CA HIS A 88 -3.12 13.35 -2.87
C HIS A 88 -2.55 11.95 -2.59
N ALA A 89 -3.37 11.00 -2.13
CA ALA A 89 -2.96 9.62 -1.92
C ALA A 89 -2.50 8.96 -3.25
N MET A 90 -3.28 9.13 -4.32
CA MET A 90 -2.94 8.63 -5.66
C MET A 90 -1.67 9.24 -6.23
N LEU A 91 -1.35 10.48 -5.85
CA LEU A 91 -0.14 11.18 -6.26
C LEU A 91 1.08 10.86 -5.39
N GLY A 92 0.97 9.94 -4.41
CA GLY A 92 2.05 9.63 -3.50
C GLY A 92 2.40 10.78 -2.55
N GLN A 93 1.42 11.61 -2.18
CA GLN A 93 1.56 12.75 -1.29
C GLN A 93 0.86 12.51 0.06
N PRO A 94 1.34 11.53 0.87
CA PRO A 94 0.61 11.03 2.04
C PRO A 94 0.37 12.09 3.12
N ARG A 95 1.29 13.07 3.29
CA ARG A 95 1.11 14.16 4.26
C ARG A 95 -0.04 15.09 3.88
N SER A 96 -0.15 15.45 2.59
CA SER A 96 -1.24 16.28 2.09
C SER A 96 -2.58 15.54 2.14
N ALA A 97 -2.59 14.25 1.80
CA ALA A 97 -3.75 13.39 1.91
C ALA A 97 -4.25 13.30 3.36
N MET A 98 -3.33 13.08 4.31
CA MET A 98 -3.65 13.03 5.73
C MET A 98 -4.20 14.36 6.27
N SER A 99 -3.67 15.50 5.83
CA SER A 99 -4.19 16.82 6.21
C SER A 99 -5.65 17.03 5.75
N ALA A 100 -5.97 16.66 4.51
CA ALA A 100 -7.33 16.75 3.98
C ALA A 100 -8.28 15.75 4.69
N ALA A 101 -7.84 14.51 4.89
CA ALA A 101 -8.61 13.49 5.62
C ALA A 101 -8.87 13.91 7.07
N MET A 102 -7.89 14.53 7.74
CA MET A 102 -8.05 15.03 9.11
C MET A 102 -9.12 16.13 9.20
N GLN A 103 -9.13 17.08 8.27
CA GLN A 103 -10.17 18.11 8.19
C GLN A 103 -11.55 17.49 7.94
N ALA A 104 -11.66 16.55 6.99
CA ALA A 104 -12.92 15.85 6.72
C ALA A 104 -13.42 15.09 7.96
N LYS A 105 -12.51 14.41 8.67
CA LYS A 105 -12.80 13.68 9.92
C LYS A 105 -13.38 14.62 10.98
N ASP A 106 -12.80 15.80 11.16
CA ASP A 106 -13.26 16.76 12.16
C ASP A 106 -14.68 17.25 11.86
N ILE A 107 -15.00 17.47 10.59
CA ILE A 107 -16.36 17.85 10.18
C ILE A 107 -17.35 16.70 10.39
N TYR A 108 -17.00 15.47 9.98
CA TYR A 108 -17.84 14.30 10.26
C TYR A 108 -18.09 14.09 11.75
N THR A 109 -17.07 14.35 12.58
CA THR A 109 -17.19 14.31 14.04
C THR A 109 -18.19 15.35 14.52
N ALA A 110 -18.09 16.60 14.04
CA ALA A 110 -19.03 17.66 14.37
C ALA A 110 -20.47 17.38 13.91
N MET A 111 -20.63 16.65 12.80
CA MET A 111 -21.93 16.21 12.28
C MET A 111 -22.47 14.94 12.99
N GLY A 112 -21.67 14.26 13.80
CA GLY A 112 -22.03 12.97 14.41
C GLY A 112 -22.07 11.80 13.43
N GLU A 113 -21.50 11.94 12.23
CA GLU A 113 -21.52 10.91 11.19
C GLU A 113 -20.34 9.93 11.35
N LYS A 114 -20.54 8.90 12.18
CA LYS A 114 -19.50 7.91 12.51
C LYS A 114 -18.95 7.12 11.32
N ALA A 115 -19.78 6.79 10.34
CA ALA A 115 -19.29 6.10 9.15
C ALA A 115 -18.30 6.97 8.34
N GLY A 116 -18.56 8.28 8.24
CA GLY A 116 -17.66 9.23 7.59
C GLY A 116 -16.36 9.40 8.37
N GLU A 117 -16.44 9.53 9.70
CA GLU A 117 -15.26 9.56 10.58
C GLU A 117 -14.38 8.32 10.39
N GLY A 118 -14.99 7.13 10.34
CA GLY A 118 -14.31 5.86 10.10
C GLY A 118 -13.62 5.78 8.74
N SER A 119 -14.26 6.28 7.68
CA SER A 119 -13.68 6.34 6.34
C SER A 119 -12.40 7.19 6.31
N GLN A 120 -12.42 8.36 6.93
CA GLN A 120 -11.25 9.23 7.00
C GLN A 120 -10.12 8.63 7.84
N LEU A 121 -10.45 7.94 8.92
CA LEU A 121 -9.48 7.21 9.73
C LEU A 121 -8.82 6.06 8.94
N GLN A 122 -9.55 5.38 8.04
CA GLN A 122 -8.92 4.40 7.13
C GLN A 122 -7.94 5.06 6.16
N THR A 123 -8.33 6.18 5.53
CA THR A 123 -7.41 6.93 4.67
C THR A 123 -6.16 7.33 5.45
N MET A 124 -6.30 7.83 6.68
CA MET A 124 -5.15 8.15 7.52
C MET A 124 -4.30 6.92 7.86
N ALA A 125 -4.92 5.76 8.13
CA ALA A 125 -4.20 4.51 8.38
C ALA A 125 -3.34 4.10 7.18
N GLU A 126 -3.88 4.19 5.97
CA GLU A 126 -3.15 3.93 4.73
C GLU A 126 -2.00 4.92 4.54
N MET A 127 -2.22 6.21 4.83
CA MET A 127 -1.18 7.23 4.69
C MET A 127 -0.05 7.04 5.71
N HIS A 128 -0.38 6.66 6.95
CA HIS A 128 0.62 6.28 7.95
C HIS A 128 1.38 5.02 7.52
N ARG A 129 0.70 4.01 6.98
CA ARG A 129 1.34 2.80 6.42
C ARG A 129 2.33 3.16 5.31
N ALA A 130 1.93 4.03 4.38
CA ALA A 130 2.79 4.51 3.29
C ALA A 130 4.00 5.31 3.78
N LEU A 131 3.90 5.93 4.96
CA LEU A 131 4.99 6.67 5.62
C LEU A 131 5.85 5.78 6.55
N GLY A 132 5.57 4.48 6.66
CA GLY A 132 6.25 3.56 7.59
C GLY A 132 5.81 3.70 9.06
N GLY A 133 4.81 4.54 9.36
CA GLY A 133 4.24 4.72 10.69
C GLY A 133 3.27 3.59 11.05
N MET A 134 3.76 2.38 11.25
CA MET A 134 2.92 1.19 11.48
C MET A 134 2.09 1.27 12.76
N THR A 135 2.60 1.93 13.80
CA THR A 135 1.89 2.10 15.09
C THR A 135 0.70 3.04 14.93
N GLU A 136 0.92 4.19 14.29
CA GLU A 136 -0.10 5.18 14.00
C GLU A 136 -1.14 4.64 13.02
N ALA A 137 -0.70 3.88 12.01
CA ALA A 137 -1.58 3.19 11.07
C ALA A 137 -2.52 2.23 11.81
N THR A 138 -1.96 1.40 12.70
CA THR A 138 -2.74 0.45 13.51
C THR A 138 -3.76 1.19 14.38
N ALA A 139 -3.35 2.26 15.07
CA ALA A 139 -4.23 3.05 15.93
C ALA A 139 -5.36 3.72 15.15
N CYS A 140 -5.10 4.19 13.92
CA CYS A 140 -6.12 4.74 13.03
C CYS A 140 -7.11 3.66 12.58
N ALA A 141 -6.63 2.48 12.18
CA ALA A 141 -7.48 1.35 11.77
C ALA A 141 -8.36 0.83 12.93
N GLU A 142 -7.84 0.77 14.16
CA GLU A 142 -8.63 0.43 15.35
C GLU A 142 -9.74 1.44 15.63
N LYS A 143 -9.44 2.74 15.52
CA LYS A 143 -10.45 3.80 15.66
C LYS A 143 -11.49 3.69 14.55
N ALA A 144 -11.08 3.48 13.30
CA ALA A 144 -11.98 3.31 12.17
C ALA A 144 -12.96 2.14 12.40
N LEU A 145 -12.46 0.99 12.88
CA LEU A 145 -13.28 -0.16 13.20
C LEU A 145 -14.33 0.15 14.28
N ARG A 146 -13.96 0.92 15.32
CA ARG A 146 -14.92 1.38 16.33
C ARG A 146 -15.99 2.29 15.73
N CYS A 147 -15.60 3.26 14.91
CA CYS A 147 -16.52 4.16 14.23
C CYS A 147 -17.52 3.39 13.34
N PHE A 148 -17.06 2.40 12.58
CA PHE A 148 -17.96 1.61 11.73
C PHE A 148 -18.91 0.72 12.52
N LYS A 149 -18.47 0.16 13.66
CA LYS A 149 -19.34 -0.56 14.60
C LYS A 149 -20.41 0.35 15.18
N GLU A 150 -20.04 1.54 15.63
CA GLU A 150 -20.99 2.55 16.12
C GLU A 150 -22.00 2.96 15.04
N ALA A 151 -21.57 3.02 13.78
CA ALA A 151 -22.41 3.31 12.63
C ALA A 151 -23.22 2.10 12.11
N ASN A 152 -23.05 0.90 12.67
CA ASN A 152 -23.58 -0.37 12.14
C ASN A 152 -23.26 -0.60 10.64
N SER A 153 -22.11 -0.10 10.19
CA SER A 153 -21.67 -0.21 8.79
C SER A 153 -20.91 -1.51 8.58
N ARG A 154 -21.63 -2.58 8.23
CA ARG A 154 -21.02 -3.91 7.98
C ARG A 154 -19.89 -3.88 6.95
N TRP A 155 -20.08 -3.09 5.88
CA TRP A 155 -19.07 -2.94 4.84
C TRP A 155 -17.82 -2.23 5.37
N GLY A 156 -17.98 -1.14 6.12
CA GLY A 156 -16.86 -0.43 6.72
C GLY A 156 -16.15 -1.24 7.80
N GLU A 157 -16.89 -2.01 8.59
CA GLU A 157 -16.33 -2.94 9.58
C GLU A 157 -15.43 -3.98 8.91
N GLU A 158 -15.88 -4.60 7.83
CA GLU A 158 -15.10 -5.59 7.07
C GLU A 158 -13.80 -4.97 6.54
N GLN A 159 -13.89 -3.81 5.91
CA GLN A 159 -12.73 -3.09 5.38
C GLN A 159 -11.73 -2.73 6.50
N ALA A 160 -12.19 -2.13 7.60
CA ALA A 160 -11.32 -1.74 8.71
C ALA A 160 -10.69 -2.95 9.41
N THR A 161 -11.44 -4.06 9.51
CA THR A 161 -10.95 -5.32 10.09
C THR A 161 -9.85 -5.93 9.21
N THR A 162 -10.01 -5.89 7.89
CA THR A 162 -9.00 -6.34 6.93
C THR A 162 -7.74 -5.48 7.02
N THR A 163 -7.86 -4.14 6.98
CA THR A 163 -6.74 -3.22 7.14
C THR A 163 -5.99 -3.45 8.45
N LEU A 164 -6.72 -3.53 9.58
CA LEU A 164 -6.12 -3.75 10.90
C LEU A 164 -5.39 -5.10 10.97
N SER A 165 -5.97 -6.15 10.40
CA SER A 165 -5.35 -7.48 10.37
C SER A 165 -4.03 -7.46 9.58
N ALA A 166 -4.02 -6.84 8.41
CA ALA A 166 -2.81 -6.70 7.58
C ALA A 166 -1.72 -5.91 8.30
N LEU A 167 -2.08 -4.79 8.95
CA LEU A 167 -1.14 -3.97 9.71
C LEU A 167 -0.52 -4.74 10.89
N LEU A 168 -1.31 -5.55 11.60
CA LEU A 168 -0.81 -6.36 12.71
C LEU A 168 0.12 -7.48 12.24
N VAL A 169 -0.16 -8.11 11.09
CA VAL A 169 0.74 -9.08 10.47
C VAL A 169 2.06 -8.43 10.07
N GLN A 170 2.03 -7.25 9.42
CA GLN A 170 3.23 -6.50 9.05
C GLN A 170 4.07 -6.06 10.26
N ARG A 171 3.44 -5.89 11.43
CA ARG A 171 4.11 -5.61 12.71
C ARG A 171 4.64 -6.85 13.43
N GLY A 172 4.54 -8.03 12.81
CA GLY A 172 4.93 -9.30 13.42
C GLY A 172 4.03 -9.74 14.58
N GLN A 173 2.79 -9.26 14.63
CA GLN A 173 1.78 -9.62 15.65
C GLN A 173 0.53 -10.27 15.01
N PRO A 174 0.68 -11.30 14.16
CA PRO A 174 -0.44 -11.95 13.48
C PRO A 174 -1.47 -12.53 14.47
N GLU A 175 -1.05 -12.91 15.68
CA GLU A 175 -1.91 -13.45 16.73
C GLU A 175 -2.97 -12.46 17.24
N LYS A 176 -2.72 -11.15 17.11
CA LYS A 176 -3.66 -10.10 17.50
C LYS A 176 -4.60 -9.69 16.37
N ALA A 177 -4.37 -10.16 15.15
CA ALA A 177 -5.16 -9.79 14.00
C ALA A 177 -6.61 -10.30 14.14
N PRO A 178 -7.64 -9.45 13.99
CA PRO A 178 -9.03 -9.87 14.09
C PRO A 178 -9.43 -11.03 13.16
N ARG A 179 -8.87 -11.06 11.94
CA ARG A 179 -9.13 -12.13 10.95
C ARG A 179 -8.20 -13.34 11.10
N ARG A 180 -7.40 -13.42 12.16
CA ARG A 180 -6.41 -14.49 12.35
C ARG A 180 -7.03 -15.89 12.31
N GLY A 181 -8.22 -16.04 12.87
CA GLY A 181 -8.93 -17.32 12.89
C GLY A 181 -9.35 -17.81 11.50
N GLU A 182 -9.54 -16.93 10.52
CA GLU A 182 -9.84 -17.31 9.13
C GLU A 182 -8.60 -17.84 8.41
N VAL A 183 -7.47 -17.15 8.57
CA VAL A 183 -6.17 -17.58 8.04
C VAL A 183 -5.77 -18.93 8.62
N GLN A 184 -5.85 -19.09 9.94
CA GLN A 184 -5.51 -20.37 10.60
C GLN A 184 -6.41 -21.53 10.15
N ARG A 185 -7.69 -21.26 9.83
CA ARG A 185 -8.57 -22.28 9.27
C ARG A 185 -8.14 -22.67 7.87
N ALA A 186 -7.92 -21.70 6.98
CA ALA A 186 -7.47 -21.97 5.62
C ALA A 186 -6.11 -22.70 5.57
N LEU A 187 -5.18 -22.32 6.44
CA LEU A 187 -3.89 -22.99 6.62
C LEU A 187 -4.04 -24.45 7.09
N LYS A 188 -4.97 -24.73 8.02
CA LYS A 188 -5.28 -26.11 8.45
C LYS A 188 -5.98 -26.92 7.36
N ASP A 189 -6.86 -26.29 6.61
CA ASP A 189 -7.56 -26.93 5.50
C ASP A 189 -6.56 -27.33 4.40
N LEU A 190 -5.62 -26.44 4.07
CA LEU A 190 -4.49 -26.74 3.18
C LEU A 190 -3.67 -27.92 3.69
N ALA A 191 -3.24 -27.90 4.95
CA ALA A 191 -2.46 -28.98 5.56
C ALA A 191 -3.14 -30.35 5.38
N LYS A 192 -4.43 -30.43 5.74
CA LYS A 192 -5.22 -31.66 5.64
C LYS A 192 -5.42 -32.11 4.20
N ALA A 193 -5.62 -31.16 3.28
CA ALA A 193 -5.81 -31.47 1.86
C ALA A 193 -4.53 -32.08 1.25
N ILE A 194 -3.36 -31.58 1.65
CA ILE A 194 -2.06 -32.11 1.23
C ILE A 194 -1.84 -33.50 1.84
N GLU A 195 -2.05 -33.68 3.16
CA GLU A 195 -1.93 -34.98 3.82
C GLU A 195 -2.87 -36.05 3.22
N ALA A 196 -4.02 -35.63 2.68
CA ALA A 196 -4.99 -36.51 2.04
C ALA A 196 -4.80 -36.66 0.52
N HIS A 197 -3.81 -36.00 -0.09
CA HIS A 197 -3.57 -35.99 -1.55
C HIS A 197 -4.82 -35.59 -2.37
N LYS A 198 -5.56 -34.59 -1.88
CA LYS A 198 -6.82 -34.13 -2.52
C LYS A 198 -6.61 -32.84 -3.30
N ALA A 199 -6.41 -32.97 -4.61
CA ALA A 199 -6.12 -31.85 -5.52
C ALA A 199 -7.12 -30.68 -5.42
N GLU A 200 -8.43 -30.97 -5.47
CA GLU A 200 -9.47 -29.92 -5.44
C GLU A 200 -9.50 -29.17 -4.11
N ASP A 201 -9.30 -29.88 -2.99
CA ASP A 201 -9.28 -29.28 -1.66
C ASP A 201 -8.04 -28.40 -1.47
N VAL A 202 -6.88 -28.79 -2.05
CA VAL A 202 -5.66 -27.98 -2.06
C VAL A 202 -5.89 -26.68 -2.82
N ARG A 203 -6.44 -26.75 -4.05
CA ARG A 203 -6.73 -25.55 -4.85
C ARG A 203 -7.72 -24.61 -4.16
N ALA A 204 -8.76 -25.15 -3.53
CA ALA A 204 -9.74 -24.34 -2.80
C ALA A 204 -9.10 -23.63 -1.59
N ALA A 205 -8.21 -24.31 -0.87
CA ALA A 205 -7.48 -23.72 0.25
C ALA A 205 -6.47 -22.65 -0.22
N GLU A 206 -5.78 -22.87 -1.34
CA GLU A 206 -4.90 -21.90 -1.98
C GLU A 206 -5.65 -20.65 -2.43
N GLU A 207 -6.77 -20.79 -3.13
CA GLU A 207 -7.59 -19.65 -3.57
C GLU A 207 -8.00 -18.78 -2.36
N LYS A 208 -8.42 -19.44 -1.27
CA LYS A 208 -8.78 -18.76 -0.03
C LYS A 208 -7.58 -18.05 0.61
N LEU A 209 -6.42 -18.69 0.70
CA LEU A 209 -5.21 -18.08 1.24
C LEU A 209 -4.73 -16.91 0.37
N ASN A 210 -4.77 -17.05 -0.96
CA ASN A 210 -4.42 -16.01 -1.92
C ASN A 210 -5.35 -14.79 -1.80
N SER A 211 -6.65 -15.01 -1.56
CA SER A 211 -7.60 -13.92 -1.27
C SER A 211 -7.29 -13.15 0.02
N MET A 212 -6.51 -13.75 0.93
CA MET A 212 -6.09 -13.20 2.22
C MET A 212 -4.58 -12.94 2.27
N ASN A 213 -3.90 -12.77 1.14
CA ASN A 213 -2.43 -12.77 1.06
C ASN A 213 -1.75 -11.81 2.06
N GLU A 214 -2.27 -10.58 2.24
CA GLU A 214 -1.72 -9.62 3.21
C GLU A 214 -1.88 -10.03 4.69
N LEU A 215 -2.68 -11.06 4.95
CA LEU A 215 -2.99 -11.58 6.28
C LEU A 215 -2.19 -12.84 6.63
N VAL A 216 -1.51 -13.44 5.66
CA VAL A 216 -0.63 -14.59 5.86
C VAL A 216 0.76 -14.07 6.23
N GLY A 217 1.24 -14.43 7.40
CA GLY A 217 2.56 -14.03 7.89
C GLY A 217 3.70 -14.71 7.12
N GLU A 218 4.89 -14.16 7.26
CA GLU A 218 6.10 -14.73 6.67
C GLU A 218 6.38 -16.13 7.24
N GLY A 219 6.66 -17.09 6.36
CA GLY A 219 7.02 -18.45 6.74
C GLY A 219 5.86 -19.32 7.26
N GLU A 220 4.62 -18.83 7.33
CA GLU A 220 3.50 -19.62 7.87
C GLU A 220 3.14 -20.81 7.00
N ILE A 221 3.11 -20.61 5.68
CA ILE A 221 2.90 -21.70 4.71
C ILE A 221 4.04 -22.71 4.82
N GLN A 222 5.29 -22.24 4.89
CA GLN A 222 6.45 -23.11 5.06
C GLN A 222 6.38 -23.92 6.36
N GLY A 223 5.99 -23.29 7.47
CA GLY A 223 5.86 -23.94 8.78
C GLY A 223 4.86 -25.09 8.80
N ILE A 224 3.87 -25.06 7.90
CA ILE A 224 2.91 -26.16 7.72
C ILE A 224 3.43 -27.20 6.75
N LEU A 225 4.06 -26.79 5.65
CA LEU A 225 4.54 -27.70 4.62
C LEU A 225 5.72 -28.54 5.09
N THR A 226 6.72 -27.92 5.73
CA THR A 226 7.94 -28.62 6.16
C THR A 226 7.67 -29.91 6.94
N PRO A 227 6.83 -29.93 8.00
CA PRO A 227 6.57 -31.17 8.72
C PRO A 227 5.79 -32.21 7.90
N ILE A 228 4.93 -31.80 6.98
CA ILE A 228 4.17 -32.72 6.11
C ILE A 228 5.13 -33.38 5.12
N LEU A 229 5.95 -32.60 4.41
CA LEU A 229 6.89 -33.09 3.41
C LEU A 229 7.97 -34.01 4.02
N LEU A 230 8.37 -33.77 5.27
CA LEU A 230 9.30 -34.65 5.98
C LEU A 230 8.69 -36.01 6.35
N ARG A 231 7.37 -36.09 6.54
CA ARG A 231 6.66 -37.33 6.90
C ARG A 231 6.19 -38.11 5.68
N ASP A 232 5.80 -37.39 4.64
CA ASP A 232 5.32 -37.96 3.38
C ASP A 232 6.09 -37.36 2.19
N PRO A 233 7.16 -38.02 1.75
CA PRO A 233 7.93 -37.61 0.59
C PRO A 233 7.11 -37.60 -0.72
N THR A 234 6.04 -38.40 -0.81
CA THR A 234 5.19 -38.45 -2.02
C THR A 234 4.35 -37.19 -2.20
N ALA A 235 4.15 -36.41 -1.11
CA ALA A 235 3.47 -35.12 -1.17
C ALA A 235 4.22 -34.11 -2.04
N VAL A 236 5.54 -34.23 -2.22
CA VAL A 236 6.31 -33.36 -3.13
C VAL A 236 5.87 -33.59 -4.57
N GLU A 237 5.83 -34.84 -5.03
CA GLU A 237 5.42 -35.21 -6.39
C GLU A 237 3.97 -34.76 -6.65
N PHE A 238 3.07 -35.04 -5.70
CA PHE A 238 1.68 -34.59 -5.76
C PHE A 238 1.55 -33.06 -5.90
N LEU A 239 2.29 -32.29 -5.11
CA LEU A 239 2.26 -30.83 -5.19
C LEU A 239 2.90 -30.31 -6.49
N GLU A 240 3.96 -30.96 -7.00
CA GLU A 240 4.56 -30.62 -8.30
C GLU A 240 3.58 -30.85 -9.47
N GLU A 241 2.77 -31.93 -9.42
CA GLU A 241 1.69 -32.17 -10.39
C GLU A 241 0.61 -31.06 -10.36
N LEU A 242 0.38 -30.46 -9.19
CA LEU A 242 -0.49 -29.29 -9.03
C LEU A 242 0.17 -27.98 -9.48
N GLY A 243 1.44 -28.01 -9.89
CA GLY A 243 2.17 -26.86 -10.41
C GLY A 243 3.05 -26.14 -9.38
N TRP A 244 3.20 -26.67 -8.16
CA TRP A 244 4.15 -26.14 -7.18
C TRP A 244 5.57 -26.37 -7.65
N LYS A 245 6.46 -25.43 -7.33
CA LYS A 245 7.87 -25.51 -7.70
C LYS A 245 8.72 -25.61 -6.44
N PHE A 246 9.32 -26.78 -6.24
CA PHE A 246 10.33 -26.98 -5.21
C PHE A 246 11.73 -26.84 -5.81
N ALA A 247 12.68 -26.35 -5.02
CA ALA A 247 14.07 -26.30 -5.45
C ALA A 247 14.64 -27.72 -5.52
N LYS A 248 15.17 -28.13 -6.67
CA LYS A 248 15.82 -29.44 -6.85
C LYS A 248 17.17 -29.47 -6.12
N GLU A 249 17.49 -30.60 -5.48
CA GLU A 249 18.79 -30.81 -4.85
C GLU A 249 19.93 -30.57 -5.85
N GLY A 250 20.90 -29.71 -5.47
CA GLY A 250 22.02 -29.29 -6.32
C GLY A 250 22.06 -27.79 -6.62
N ALA A 251 20.96 -27.06 -6.41
CA ALA A 251 21.04 -25.61 -6.33
C ALA A 251 21.79 -25.24 -5.04
N LYS A 252 23.00 -24.66 -5.16
CA LYS A 252 23.68 -24.08 -3.99
C LYS A 252 22.70 -23.06 -3.40
N PRO A 253 22.29 -23.20 -2.11
CA PRO A 253 21.40 -22.23 -1.51
C PRO A 253 22.07 -20.86 -1.60
N SER A 254 21.32 -19.86 -2.04
CA SER A 254 21.74 -18.46 -1.92
C SER A 254 22.11 -18.22 -0.46
N GLN A 255 23.41 -18.08 -0.16
CA GLN A 255 23.85 -17.82 1.21
C GLN A 255 23.52 -16.37 1.55
N ILE A 256 22.39 -16.15 2.21
CA ILE A 256 22.07 -14.86 2.82
C ILE A 256 22.93 -14.74 4.08
N ARG A 257 24.00 -13.94 4.02
CA ARG A 257 24.80 -13.58 5.21
C ARG A 257 24.32 -12.24 5.74
N MET A 258 23.83 -12.23 6.98
CA MET A 258 23.54 -10.99 7.68
C MET A 258 24.83 -10.39 8.25
N PHE A 259 25.13 -9.14 7.89
CA PHE A 259 26.22 -8.40 8.51
C PHE A 259 25.75 -7.71 9.82
N PRO A 260 26.56 -7.71 10.89
CA PRO A 260 26.24 -6.96 12.10
C PRO A 260 26.10 -5.45 11.81
N HIS A 261 24.95 -4.88 12.17
CA HIS A 261 24.52 -3.50 11.94
C HIS A 261 25.61 -2.42 12.12
N LYS A 262 26.48 -2.55 13.13
CA LYS A 262 27.48 -1.51 13.48
C LYS A 262 28.66 -1.42 12.52
N GLY A 263 29.19 -2.56 12.04
CA GLY A 263 30.35 -2.56 11.15
C GLY A 263 30.02 -2.03 9.76
N PHE A 264 28.82 -2.35 9.27
CA PHE A 264 28.31 -1.88 7.99
C PHE A 264 28.00 -0.38 8.01
N TYR A 265 27.36 0.10 9.09
CA TYR A 265 27.02 1.51 9.27
C TYR A 265 28.26 2.42 9.38
N LEU A 266 29.28 2.00 10.14
CA LEU A 266 30.55 2.72 10.24
C LEU A 266 31.28 2.81 8.89
N HIS A 267 31.27 1.75 8.10
CA HIS A 267 31.90 1.72 6.77
C HIS A 267 31.22 2.67 5.76
N MET A 268 29.89 2.79 5.81
CA MET A 268 29.14 3.67 4.90
C MET A 268 29.27 5.17 5.25
N ILE A 269 29.29 5.52 6.54
CA ILE A 269 29.56 6.90 6.97
C ILE A 269 30.97 7.34 6.57
N MET A 270 31.97 6.46 6.74
CA MET A 270 33.37 6.79 6.43
C MET A 270 33.65 6.95 4.92
N THR A 271 32.83 6.36 4.05
CA THR A 271 33.00 6.42 2.58
C THR A 271 32.20 7.53 1.91
N GLY A 272 31.55 8.40 2.68
CA GLY A 272 30.81 9.56 2.16
C GLY A 272 29.44 9.24 1.56
N MET A 273 28.99 7.98 1.68
CA MET A 273 27.64 7.59 1.31
C MET A 273 26.74 7.64 2.55
N ASN A 274 26.07 8.77 2.74
CA ASN A 274 25.07 8.97 3.79
C ASN A 274 23.79 8.15 3.49
N PHE A 275 23.84 6.84 3.67
CA PHE A 275 22.64 6.02 3.69
C PHE A 275 21.89 6.24 5.01
N GLY A 276 20.63 6.65 4.92
CA GLY A 276 19.71 6.61 6.06
C GLY A 276 19.42 5.15 6.47
N PRO A 277 19.22 4.85 7.76
CA PRO A 277 19.11 3.50 8.32
C PRO A 277 17.91 2.65 7.86
N GLN A 278 17.05 3.15 6.96
CA GLN A 278 15.97 2.36 6.35
C GLN A 278 16.41 1.43 5.21
N PHE A 279 17.61 1.62 4.68
CA PHE A 279 18.12 0.84 3.56
C PHE A 279 19.19 -0.11 4.06
N ARG A 280 18.90 -1.42 4.04
CA ARG A 280 19.93 -2.45 4.12
C ARG A 280 20.41 -2.72 2.70
N ALA A 281 21.66 -2.37 2.41
CA ALA A 281 22.39 -2.98 1.31
C ALA A 281 23.18 -4.19 1.88
N VAL A 282 23.17 -5.31 1.15
CA VAL A 282 23.96 -6.50 1.49
C VAL A 282 25.15 -6.52 0.52
N ASN A 283 26.37 -6.47 1.05
CA ASN A 283 27.62 -6.09 0.35
C ASN A 283 28.26 -7.25 -0.47
N PRO A 284 29.18 -7.01 -1.44
CA PRO A 284 29.12 -6.15 -2.64
C PRO A 284 29.25 -6.92 -3.98
N TYR A 285 29.02 -6.20 -5.09
CA TYR A 285 29.52 -6.46 -6.46
C TYR A 285 28.89 -7.62 -7.26
N ARG A 286 28.52 -7.37 -8.52
CA ARG A 286 28.23 -8.43 -9.51
C ARG A 286 29.55 -8.91 -10.10
N MET A 287 30.15 -9.92 -9.47
CA MET A 287 31.29 -10.64 -10.05
C MET A 287 30.75 -11.79 -10.90
N GLY A 288 30.98 -11.79 -12.21
CA GLY A 288 30.66 -12.92 -13.08
C GLY A 288 29.33 -12.85 -13.83
N ASN A 289 29.21 -13.70 -14.85
CA ASN A 289 28.03 -13.80 -15.71
C ASN A 289 26.92 -14.63 -15.03
N PRO A 290 25.62 -14.39 -15.36
CA PRO A 290 24.55 -15.23 -14.83
C PRO A 290 24.80 -16.70 -15.15
N GLY A 291 24.80 -17.55 -14.12
CA GLY A 291 25.01 -19.00 -14.26
C GLY A 291 26.44 -19.48 -14.01
N GLU A 292 27.40 -18.59 -13.78
CA GLU A 292 28.77 -18.96 -13.36
C GLU A 292 28.91 -19.08 -11.84
N GLU A 293 29.84 -19.93 -11.41
CA GLU A 293 30.14 -20.15 -10.00
C GLU A 293 30.81 -18.89 -9.41
N GLY A 294 30.13 -18.21 -8.47
CA GLY A 294 30.58 -16.94 -7.88
C GLY A 294 29.75 -15.71 -8.28
N ALA A 295 28.78 -15.88 -9.20
CA ALA A 295 27.85 -14.83 -9.60
C ALA A 295 27.01 -14.30 -8.43
N THR A 296 27.10 -12.99 -8.17
CA THR A 296 26.39 -12.32 -7.05
C THR A 296 25.50 -11.19 -7.60
N ALA A 297 24.31 -10.97 -7.03
CA ALA A 297 23.36 -9.93 -7.45
C ALA A 297 22.86 -9.10 -6.27
N LEU A 298 22.59 -7.81 -6.50
CA LEU A 298 22.16 -6.84 -5.49
C LEU A 298 20.63 -6.80 -5.39
N SER A 299 20.10 -6.71 -4.17
CA SER A 299 18.78 -6.14 -3.92
C SER A 299 18.86 -5.20 -2.72
N ALA A 300 18.20 -4.06 -2.80
CA ALA A 300 17.97 -3.19 -1.66
C ALA A 300 16.58 -3.53 -1.10
N SER A 301 16.50 -3.80 0.20
CA SER A 301 15.22 -3.98 0.89
C SER A 301 15.01 -2.82 1.86
N GLN A 302 13.86 -2.17 1.74
CA GLN A 302 13.41 -1.13 2.67
C GLN A 302 12.91 -1.80 3.94
N LEU A 303 13.40 -1.33 5.10
CA LEU A 303 12.90 -1.79 6.39
C LEU A 303 11.61 -1.06 6.80
N PRO A 304 10.72 -1.71 7.58
CA PRO A 304 9.42 -1.15 7.95
C PRO A 304 9.46 -0.05 9.02
N GLU A 305 10.60 0.20 9.67
CA GLU A 305 10.72 1.17 10.78
C GLU A 305 11.60 2.37 10.34
N THR A 306 11.08 3.59 10.52
CA THR A 306 11.77 4.86 10.18
C THR A 306 12.14 5.60 11.46
N GLU A 307 13.38 6.11 11.59
CA GLU A 307 13.68 7.06 12.66
C GLU A 307 13.28 8.49 12.26
N ALA A 308 12.76 9.27 13.21
CA ALA A 308 12.13 10.57 12.97
C ALA A 308 13.01 11.57 12.18
N TRP A 309 14.33 11.58 12.39
CA TRP A 309 15.25 12.53 11.74
C TRP A 309 15.41 12.29 10.22
N GLN A 310 15.09 11.10 9.71
CA GLN A 310 15.10 10.80 8.27
C GLN A 310 13.88 11.36 7.53
N MET A 311 12.73 11.41 8.22
CA MET A 311 11.49 11.94 7.66
C MET A 311 11.56 13.46 7.42
N ASP A 312 12.50 14.13 8.08
CA ASP A 312 12.79 15.56 7.93
C ASP A 312 13.77 15.86 6.78
N MET A 313 14.56 14.88 6.30
CA MET A 313 15.57 15.09 5.25
C MET A 313 15.09 14.82 3.81
N GLY A 314 13.92 14.19 3.62
CA GLY A 314 13.24 14.14 2.31
C GLY A 314 13.96 13.37 1.18
N TYR A 315 14.61 12.24 1.49
CA TYR A 315 15.34 11.44 0.48
C TYR A 315 14.43 10.81 -0.59
N ARG A 316 14.88 10.86 -1.86
CA ARG A 316 14.20 10.26 -3.02
C ARG A 316 14.92 9.00 -3.50
N PRO A 317 14.24 7.83 -3.60
CA PRO A 317 14.85 6.57 -4.06
C PRO A 317 15.56 6.65 -5.41
N GLY A 318 15.10 7.50 -6.35
CA GLY A 318 15.72 7.66 -7.66
C GLY A 318 17.12 8.28 -7.64
N LEU A 319 17.46 9.06 -6.62
CA LEU A 319 18.83 9.59 -6.46
C LEU A 319 19.81 8.48 -6.07
N LEU A 320 19.33 7.49 -5.29
CA LEU A 320 20.11 6.35 -4.81
C LEU A 320 20.39 5.36 -5.94
N ASP A 321 19.40 5.09 -6.78
CA ASP A 321 19.56 4.23 -7.97
C ASP A 321 20.52 4.87 -8.99
N SER A 322 20.45 6.19 -9.18
CA SER A 322 21.37 6.92 -10.04
C SER A 322 22.82 6.85 -9.56
N CYS A 323 23.07 6.99 -8.25
CA CYS A 323 24.41 6.88 -7.65
C CYS A 323 25.00 5.46 -7.73
N LEU A 324 24.17 4.43 -7.62
CA LEU A 324 24.57 3.02 -7.80
C LEU A 324 24.92 2.72 -9.25
N GLN A 325 24.15 3.26 -10.20
CA GLN A 325 24.36 3.04 -11.64
C GLN A 325 25.53 3.83 -12.22
N CYS A 326 25.86 5.01 -11.67
CA CYS A 326 26.92 5.88 -12.20
C CYS A 326 28.33 5.59 -11.66
N GLY A 327 28.49 4.58 -10.80
CA GLY A 327 29.81 4.14 -10.33
C GLY A 327 30.52 5.14 -9.40
N ALA A 328 29.79 6.08 -8.79
CA ALA A 328 30.34 7.02 -7.81
C ALA A 328 30.85 6.33 -6.52
N THR A 329 30.61 5.03 -6.38
CA THR A 329 31.08 4.12 -5.32
C THR A 329 32.53 3.63 -5.51
N MET A 330 33.19 3.99 -6.61
CA MET A 330 34.53 3.48 -6.93
C MET A 330 35.64 4.24 -6.20
N ALA A 331 36.04 3.76 -5.02
CA ALA A 331 37.34 4.08 -4.44
C ALA A 331 38.00 2.84 -3.81
N PHE A 332 38.75 2.11 -4.66
CA PHE A 332 39.90 1.23 -4.35
C PHE A 332 39.63 -0.09 -3.58
N PRO A 333 40.56 -1.06 -3.68
CA PRO A 333 40.35 -2.39 -4.30
C PRO A 333 39.71 -3.46 -3.43
#